data_AF-A0A6H5H509-F1
#
_entry.id   AF-A0A6H5H509-F1
#
_cell.length_a   1.000
_cell.length_b   1.000
_cell.length_c   1.000
_cell.angle_alpha   90.00
_cell.angle_beta   90.00
_cell.angle_gamma   90.00
#
_symmetry.space_group_name_H-M   'P 1'
#
loop_
_entity.id
_entity.type
_entity.pdbx_description
1 polymer ?
#
loop_
_entity_poly.entity_id
_entity_poly.type
_entity_poly.pdbx_seq_one_letter_code
_entity_poly.pdbx_strand_id
1 'polypeptide(L)'
;MEGKKQKLKPGGWGGEPIEVVRGYKYLGVTMTSSLSLTDHFQDRAMAASMAVNKLWPMMTRSGIAVGVKWRVYDSAAKSVILYTAQVWGYRECSIVERSQYNFIRRLFALPMHTPRYVLKLETGRTSMFLMALPIHVQYILRALALPDGRLPRILAWEGIRQQLPWVVEWRSMARTCGVDLDGAWDPVRLKAEWQRIYEQLRVRERQRWMEGASMSRFHMHYVRIINSHDPPNFNWRLRLTMSALAAERRN
;
A
#
# COMPACT_ATOMS: atom_id res chain seq x y z
N MET A 1 -1.48 -25.79 10.16
CA MET A 1 -0.54 -25.71 11.31
C MET A 1 -1.38 -25.64 12.56
N GLU A 2 -1.47 -26.74 13.31
CA GLU A 2 -2.29 -26.85 14.52
C GLU A 2 -1.67 -26.02 15.65
N GLY A 3 -2.32 -24.91 15.99
CA GLY A 3 -1.92 -24.06 17.11
C GLY A 3 -2.31 -24.70 18.45
N LYS A 4 -1.35 -24.78 19.38
CA LYS A 4 -1.55 -25.24 20.76
C LYS A 4 -2.78 -24.57 21.40
N LYS A 5 -3.79 -25.37 21.75
CA LYS A 5 -5.02 -24.95 22.44
C LYS A 5 -4.68 -24.53 23.87
N GLN A 6 -4.86 -23.24 24.20
CA GLN A 6 -4.88 -22.76 25.57
C GLN A 6 -6.28 -22.99 26.13
N LYS A 7 -6.41 -23.82 27.18
CA LYS A 7 -7.68 -24.10 27.85
C LYS A 7 -8.08 -22.91 28.74
N LEU A 8 -8.84 -21.98 28.18
CA LEU A 8 -9.66 -21.04 28.97
C LEU A 8 -11.03 -21.69 29.20
N LYS A 9 -11.62 -21.51 30.39
CA LYS A 9 -12.92 -22.12 30.75
C LYS A 9 -14.00 -21.67 29.74
N PRO A 10 -14.74 -22.58 29.09
CA PRO A 10 -15.74 -22.19 28.10
C PRO A 10 -16.98 -21.67 28.84
N GLY A 11 -17.21 -20.36 28.80
CA GLY A 11 -18.56 -19.82 28.96
C GLY A 11 -19.33 -20.15 27.68
N GLY A 12 -20.30 -21.05 27.75
CA GLY A 12 -21.15 -21.38 26.61
C GLY A 12 -22.16 -20.27 26.33
N TRP A 13 -22.54 -20.10 25.06
CA TRP A 13 -23.68 -19.25 24.67
C TRP A 13 -24.81 -20.17 24.21
N GLY A 14 -26.00 -20.05 24.82
CA GLY A 14 -27.15 -20.90 24.49
C GLY A 14 -26.98 -22.38 24.86
N GLY A 15 -26.05 -22.73 25.76
CA GLY A 15 -25.79 -24.12 26.18
C GLY A 15 -24.69 -24.84 25.39
N GLU A 16 -24.20 -24.26 24.29
CA GLU A 16 -23.12 -24.83 23.47
C GLU A 16 -21.73 -24.32 23.91
N PRO A 17 -20.72 -25.19 24.03
CA PRO A 17 -19.36 -24.79 24.37
C PRO A 17 -18.71 -24.01 23.21
N ILE A 18 -18.25 -22.78 23.47
CA ILE A 18 -17.55 -21.97 22.47
C ILE A 18 -16.06 -22.36 22.42
N GLU A 19 -15.55 -22.68 21.22
CA GLU A 19 -14.13 -22.95 21.02
C GLU A 19 -13.31 -21.65 21.12
N VAL A 20 -12.33 -21.63 22.04
CA VAL A 20 -11.36 -20.54 22.15
C VAL A 20 -10.17 -20.82 21.24
N VAL A 21 -10.10 -20.08 20.13
CA VAL A 21 -9.00 -20.17 19.14
C VAL A 21 -8.07 -18.96 19.24
N ARG A 22 -6.79 -19.13 18.89
CA ARG A 22 -5.79 -18.04 18.87
C ARG A 22 -5.99 -17.05 17.72
N GLY A 23 -6.64 -17.50 16.66
CA GLY A 23 -6.98 -16.69 15.51
C GLY A 23 -7.99 -17.39 14.63
N TYR A 24 -8.76 -16.60 13.89
CA TYR A 24 -9.82 -17.09 13.01
C TYR A 24 -9.93 -16.19 11.78
N LYS A 25 -10.58 -16.69 10.73
CA LYS A 25 -10.76 -15.96 9.48
C LYS A 25 -12.14 -15.31 9.45
N TYR A 26 -12.19 -13.98 9.36
CA TYR A 26 -13.43 -13.23 9.24
C TYR A 26 -13.39 -12.34 8.01
N LEU A 27 -14.37 -12.50 7.11
CA LEU A 27 -14.42 -11.80 5.82
C LEU A 27 -13.05 -11.82 5.11
N GLY A 28 -12.43 -12.99 5.06
CA GLY A 28 -11.12 -13.17 4.44
C GLY A 28 -9.92 -12.59 5.21
N VAL A 29 -10.10 -11.93 6.34
CA VAL A 29 -9.00 -11.42 7.17
C VAL A 29 -8.66 -12.42 8.27
N THR A 30 -7.38 -12.72 8.43
CA THR A 30 -6.89 -13.51 9.57
C THR A 30 -6.81 -12.61 10.79
N MET A 31 -7.74 -12.79 11.73
CA MET A 31 -7.76 -12.08 13.01
C MET A 31 -7.03 -12.91 14.06
N THR A 32 -6.15 -12.27 14.83
CA THR A 32 -5.42 -12.88 15.94
C THR A 32 -5.88 -12.28 17.26
N SER A 33 -5.67 -12.98 18.37
CA SER A 33 -6.02 -12.49 19.71
C SER A 33 -5.32 -11.18 20.10
N SER A 34 -4.15 -10.88 19.50
CA SER A 34 -3.42 -9.63 19.68
C SER A 34 -3.81 -8.53 18.69
N LEU A 35 -4.79 -8.79 17.81
CA LEU A 35 -5.20 -7.91 16.70
C LEU A 35 -4.04 -7.55 15.76
N SER A 36 -2.98 -8.36 15.75
CA SER A 36 -1.88 -8.24 14.81
C SER A 36 -2.30 -8.74 13.42
N LEU A 37 -2.03 -7.93 12.40
CA LEU A 37 -2.29 -8.26 10.99
C LEU A 37 -1.08 -8.88 10.29
N THR A 38 0.00 -9.19 11.02
CA THR A 38 1.23 -9.73 10.42
C THR A 38 0.97 -11.04 9.70
N ASP A 39 0.22 -11.96 10.31
CA ASP A 39 -0.12 -13.25 9.72
C ASP A 39 -0.97 -13.06 8.45
N HIS A 40 -1.96 -12.16 8.52
CA HIS A 40 -2.76 -11.77 7.34
C HIS A 40 -1.88 -11.22 6.22
N PHE A 41 -0.89 -10.38 6.50
CA PHE A 41 0.01 -9.86 5.47
C PHE A 41 0.90 -10.94 4.85
N GLN A 42 1.38 -11.90 5.64
CA GLN A 42 2.15 -13.04 5.14
C GLN A 42 1.29 -13.90 4.22
N ASP A 43 0.09 -14.27 4.66
CA ASP A 43 -0.87 -15.04 3.88
C ASP A 43 -1.19 -14.35 2.55
N ARG A 44 -1.43 -13.03 2.58
CA ARG A 44 -1.76 -12.25 1.39
C ARG A 44 -0.57 -12.04 0.47
N ALA A 45 0.64 -11.85 1.00
CA ALA A 45 1.86 -11.78 0.20
C ALA A 45 2.17 -13.11 -0.49
N MET A 46 1.94 -14.24 0.18
CA MET A 46 2.05 -15.59 -0.40
C MET A 46 1.01 -15.79 -1.51
N ALA A 47 -0.26 -15.50 -1.24
CA ALA A 47 -1.34 -15.62 -2.23
C ALA A 47 -1.08 -14.75 -3.48
N ALA A 48 -0.62 -13.52 -3.29
CA ALA A 48 -0.25 -12.62 -4.37
C ALA A 48 0.94 -13.16 -5.20
N SER A 49 1.95 -13.71 -4.53
CA SER A 49 3.09 -14.34 -5.20
C SER A 49 2.65 -15.56 -6.03
N MET A 50 1.75 -16.38 -5.49
CA MET A 50 1.17 -17.51 -6.22
C MET A 50 0.37 -17.05 -7.45
N ALA A 51 -0.45 -16.00 -7.32
CA ALA A 51 -1.20 -15.44 -8.44
C ALA A 51 -0.27 -14.93 -9.55
N VAL A 52 0.78 -14.19 -9.19
CA VAL A 52 1.81 -13.73 -10.15
C VAL A 52 2.55 -14.91 -10.78
N ASN A 53 2.89 -15.94 -10.01
CA ASN A 53 3.58 -17.13 -10.52
C ASN A 53 2.73 -17.88 -11.56
N LYS A 54 1.43 -18.02 -11.32
CA LYS A 54 0.51 -18.64 -12.29
C LYS A 54 0.45 -17.87 -13.60
N LEU A 55 0.51 -16.54 -13.54
CA LEU A 55 0.48 -15.67 -14.72
C LEU A 55 1.87 -15.43 -15.33
N TRP A 56 2.94 -15.89 -14.69
CA TRP A 56 4.31 -15.63 -15.13
C TRP A 56 4.61 -16.16 -16.53
N PRO A 57 4.26 -17.42 -16.89
CA PRO A 57 4.52 -17.95 -18.23
C PRO A 57 3.85 -17.14 -19.33
N MET A 58 2.67 -16.58 -19.05
CA MET A 58 1.96 -15.68 -19.96
C MET A 58 2.75 -14.37 -20.13
N MET A 59 3.23 -13.75 -19.05
CA MET A 59 3.98 -12.49 -19.08
C MET A 59 5.38 -12.60 -19.69
N THR A 60 5.98 -13.79 -19.73
CA THR A 60 7.31 -14.01 -20.32
C THR A 60 7.28 -14.28 -21.81
N ARG A 61 6.09 -14.40 -22.43
CA ARG A 61 6.00 -14.52 -23.89
C ARG A 61 6.60 -13.29 -24.56
N SER A 62 7.28 -13.50 -25.68
CA SER A 62 7.89 -12.43 -26.48
C SER A 62 6.81 -11.44 -26.96
N GLY A 63 7.20 -10.17 -27.12
CA GLY A 63 6.31 -9.12 -27.62
C GLY A 63 5.38 -8.47 -26.59
N ILE A 64 5.34 -8.93 -25.34
CA ILE A 64 4.51 -8.29 -24.30
C ILE A 64 5.21 -7.06 -23.74
N ALA A 65 4.61 -5.89 -23.94
CA ALA A 65 5.08 -4.63 -23.39
C ALA A 65 5.11 -4.63 -21.85
N VAL A 66 6.12 -3.97 -21.27
CA VAL A 66 6.31 -3.86 -19.82
C VAL A 66 5.07 -3.26 -19.12
N GLY A 67 4.38 -2.30 -19.77
CA GLY A 67 3.14 -1.72 -19.27
C GLY A 67 2.01 -2.75 -19.06
N VAL A 68 1.93 -3.78 -19.90
CA VAL A 68 0.96 -4.88 -19.73
C VAL A 68 1.32 -5.72 -18.50
N LYS A 69 2.60 -6.03 -18.32
CA LYS A 69 3.10 -6.80 -17.17
C LYS A 69 2.80 -6.09 -15.85
N TRP A 70 2.91 -4.76 -15.83
CA TRP A 70 2.48 -3.95 -14.69
C TRP A 70 0.98 -4.04 -14.43
N ARG A 71 0.14 -3.98 -15.47
CA ARG A 71 -1.32 -4.14 -15.30
C ARG A 71 -1.67 -5.50 -14.72
N VAL A 72 -1.01 -6.58 -15.19
CA VAL A 72 -1.19 -7.93 -14.65
C VAL A 72 -0.80 -8.00 -13.17
N TYR A 73 0.32 -7.39 -12.79
CA TYR A 73 0.71 -7.30 -11.38
C TYR A 73 -0.31 -6.52 -10.56
N ASP A 74 -0.77 -5.37 -11.06
CA ASP A 74 -1.74 -4.53 -10.36
C ASP A 74 -3.11 -5.22 -10.22
N SER A 75 -3.51 -6.05 -11.20
CA SER A 75 -4.76 -6.81 -11.12
C SER A 75 -4.65 -8.06 -10.25
N ALA A 76 -3.51 -8.75 -10.23
CA ALA A 76 -3.37 -10.05 -9.58
C ALA A 76 -2.74 -9.98 -8.18
N ALA A 77 -1.68 -9.20 -7.99
CA ALA A 77 -0.98 -9.10 -6.72
C ALA A 77 -1.50 -7.94 -5.88
N LYS A 78 -1.55 -6.74 -6.46
CA LYS A 78 -1.94 -5.54 -5.71
C LYS A 78 -3.37 -5.64 -5.19
N SER A 79 -4.32 -6.17 -5.97
CA SER A 79 -5.70 -6.41 -5.52
C SER A 79 -5.78 -7.34 -4.30
N VAL A 80 -4.98 -8.42 -4.29
CA VAL A 80 -4.93 -9.40 -3.20
C VAL A 80 -4.27 -8.80 -1.96
N ILE A 81 -3.19 -8.03 -2.13
CA ILE A 81 -2.43 -7.44 -1.02
C ILE A 81 -3.19 -6.26 -0.39
N LEU A 82 -3.74 -5.38 -1.22
CA LEU A 82 -4.52 -4.22 -0.78
C LEU A 82 -5.93 -4.59 -0.34
N TYR A 83 -6.26 -5.88 -0.33
CA TYR A 83 -7.42 -6.37 0.39
C TYR A 83 -7.31 -5.93 1.85
N THR A 84 -8.37 -5.30 2.34
CA THR A 84 -8.47 -4.67 3.67
C THR A 84 -7.55 -3.50 3.95
N ALA A 85 -7.02 -2.85 2.90
CA ALA A 85 -6.31 -1.57 3.04
C ALA A 85 -7.16 -0.49 3.73
N GLN A 86 -8.50 -0.62 3.75
CA GLN A 86 -9.38 0.22 4.55
C GLN A 86 -9.04 0.20 6.05
N VAL A 87 -8.52 -0.91 6.56
CA VAL A 87 -8.21 -1.11 7.98
C VAL A 87 -6.75 -0.76 8.28
N TRP A 88 -5.81 -1.17 7.42
CA TRP A 88 -4.37 -1.06 7.72
C TRP A 88 -3.62 0.00 6.92
N GLY A 89 -4.24 0.57 5.88
CA GLY A 89 -3.57 1.43 4.89
C GLY A 89 -3.05 2.76 5.41
N TYR A 90 -3.21 3.06 6.71
CA TYR A 90 -2.60 4.22 7.37
C TYR A 90 -1.14 4.02 7.76
N ARG A 91 -0.58 2.81 7.64
CA ARG A 91 0.81 2.53 8.02
C ARG A 91 1.57 1.77 6.95
N GLU A 92 2.89 2.00 6.90
CA GLU A 92 3.79 1.23 6.05
C GLU A 92 3.90 -0.22 6.53
N CYS A 93 3.95 -1.18 5.59
CA CYS A 93 4.17 -2.59 5.90
C CYS A 93 5.27 -3.15 5.00
N SER A 94 6.39 -3.53 5.61
CA SER A 94 7.57 -4.03 4.88
C SER A 94 7.31 -5.34 4.14
N ILE A 95 6.41 -6.19 4.65
CA ILE A 95 5.99 -7.45 4.01
C ILE A 95 5.26 -7.16 2.70
N VAL A 96 4.35 -6.18 2.72
CA VAL A 96 3.57 -5.74 1.56
C VAL A 96 4.49 -5.10 0.50
N GLU A 97 5.39 -4.20 0.91
CA GLU A 97 6.36 -3.58 -0.01
C GLU A 97 7.28 -4.61 -0.66
N ARG A 98 7.69 -5.65 0.08
CA ARG A 98 8.57 -6.71 -0.43
C ARG A 98 7.99 -7.42 -1.64
N SER A 99 6.67 -7.62 -1.69
CA SER A 99 6.01 -8.22 -2.85
C SER A 99 6.26 -7.40 -4.13
N GLN A 100 6.14 -6.07 -4.04
CA GLN A 100 6.39 -5.20 -5.19
C GLN A 100 7.85 -5.29 -5.62
N TYR A 101 8.79 -5.15 -4.69
CA TYR A 101 10.22 -5.23 -5.01
C TYR A 101 10.63 -6.56 -5.64
N ASN A 102 10.11 -7.68 -5.15
CA ASN A 102 10.39 -9.00 -5.70
C ASN A 102 9.87 -9.12 -7.13
N PHE A 103 8.69 -8.55 -7.41
CA PHE A 103 8.17 -8.50 -8.77
C PHE A 103 9.05 -7.64 -9.68
N ILE A 104 9.47 -6.44 -9.25
CA ILE A 104 10.34 -5.56 -10.05
C ILE A 104 11.64 -6.28 -10.40
N ARG A 105 12.31 -6.88 -9.41
CA ARG A 105 13.56 -7.60 -9.63
C ARG A 105 13.39 -8.73 -10.64
N ARG A 106 12.33 -9.52 -10.48
CA ARG A 106 12.04 -10.62 -11.40
C ARG A 106 11.71 -10.13 -12.80
N LEU A 107 10.98 -9.02 -12.92
CA LEU A 107 10.56 -8.43 -14.20
C LEU A 107 11.75 -7.97 -15.04
N PHE A 108 12.77 -7.40 -14.40
CA PHE A 108 13.96 -6.87 -15.06
C PHE A 108 15.20 -7.78 -14.91
N ALA A 109 15.03 -9.01 -14.43
CA ALA A 109 16.11 -9.96 -14.16
C ALA A 109 17.25 -9.38 -13.29
N LEU A 110 16.89 -8.56 -12.29
CA LEU A 110 17.84 -7.89 -11.40
C LEU A 110 18.24 -8.79 -10.22
N PRO A 111 19.49 -8.67 -9.71
CA PRO A 111 19.94 -9.38 -8.51
C PRO A 111 19.06 -9.12 -7.27
N MET A 112 19.00 -10.09 -6.35
CA MET A 112 18.24 -9.97 -5.10
C MET A 112 18.70 -8.78 -4.24
N HIS A 113 19.97 -8.41 -4.34
CA HIS A 113 20.58 -7.32 -3.57
C HIS A 113 20.44 -5.94 -4.22
N THR A 114 19.76 -5.82 -5.38
CA THR A 114 19.53 -4.51 -6.00
C THR A 114 18.82 -3.57 -5.01
N PRO A 115 19.37 -2.37 -4.75
CA PRO A 115 18.82 -1.44 -3.78
C PRO A 115 17.41 -1.00 -4.12
N ARG A 116 16.57 -0.82 -3.08
CA ARG A 116 15.16 -0.44 -3.24
C ARG A 116 14.98 0.92 -3.90
N TYR A 117 15.86 1.87 -3.62
CA TYR A 117 15.81 3.20 -4.23
C TYR A 117 16.00 3.14 -5.76
N VAL A 118 16.92 2.29 -6.27
CA VAL A 118 17.09 2.08 -7.72
C VAL A 118 15.81 1.56 -8.34
N LEU A 119 15.21 0.54 -7.71
CA LEU A 119 13.95 -0.05 -8.20
C LEU A 119 12.83 1.01 -8.27
N LYS A 120 12.71 1.88 -7.27
CA LYS A 120 11.66 2.91 -7.21
C LYS A 120 11.90 4.04 -8.20
N LEU A 121 13.12 4.57 -8.26
CA LEU A 121 13.49 5.70 -9.12
C LEU A 121 13.39 5.32 -10.60
N GLU A 122 13.94 4.17 -10.99
CA GLU A 122 13.94 3.71 -12.39
C GLU A 122 12.55 3.32 -12.89
N THR A 123 11.71 2.74 -12.02
CA THR A 123 10.35 2.33 -12.44
C THR A 123 9.30 3.43 -12.28
N GLY A 124 9.60 4.49 -11.54
CA GLY A 124 8.63 5.54 -11.20
C GLY A 124 7.43 5.05 -10.40
N ARG A 125 7.50 3.84 -9.81
CA ARG A 125 6.39 3.22 -9.07
C ARG A 125 6.33 3.76 -7.64
N THR A 126 5.14 4.14 -7.20
CA THR A 126 4.90 4.51 -5.80
C THR A 126 4.99 3.28 -4.88
N SER A 127 5.22 3.50 -3.59
CA SER A 127 5.04 2.48 -2.56
C SER A 127 3.64 1.89 -2.54
N MET A 128 3.55 0.63 -2.11
CA MET A 128 2.28 -0.01 -1.79
C MET A 128 1.58 0.74 -0.66
N PHE A 129 2.33 1.35 0.27
CA PHE A 129 1.78 2.29 1.25
C PHE A 129 1.04 3.46 0.60
N LEU A 130 1.68 4.21 -0.32
CA LEU A 130 1.01 5.32 -1.03
C LEU A 130 -0.11 4.85 -1.97
N MET A 131 -0.21 3.55 -2.27
CA MET A 131 -1.37 2.97 -2.94
C MET A 131 -2.49 2.57 -1.96
N ALA A 132 -2.15 2.17 -0.74
CA ALA A 132 -3.08 1.76 0.31
C ALA A 132 -3.72 2.96 1.03
N LEU A 133 -2.95 4.02 1.25
CA LEU A 133 -3.35 5.20 2.00
C LEU A 133 -4.63 5.86 1.46
N PRO A 134 -4.79 6.09 0.15
CA PRO A 134 -6.04 6.64 -0.38
C PRO A 134 -7.26 5.75 -0.14
N ILE A 135 -7.08 4.42 -0.13
CA ILE A 135 -8.17 3.46 0.14
C ILE A 135 -8.63 3.59 1.59
N HIS A 136 -7.68 3.66 2.52
CA HIS A 136 -7.94 3.88 3.94
C HIS A 136 -8.65 5.22 4.17
N VAL A 137 -8.12 6.31 3.62
CA VAL A 137 -8.67 7.64 3.88
C VAL A 137 -10.03 7.82 3.24
N GLN A 138 -10.24 7.32 2.02
CA GLN A 138 -11.55 7.35 1.39
C GLN A 138 -12.58 6.57 2.22
N TYR A 139 -12.20 5.45 2.83
CA TYR A 139 -13.07 4.69 3.71
C TYR A 139 -13.49 5.51 4.95
N ILE A 140 -12.53 6.13 5.64
CA ILE A 140 -12.82 6.96 6.83
C ILE A 140 -13.64 8.20 6.46
N LEU A 141 -13.31 8.88 5.36
CA LEU A 141 -14.10 10.02 4.87
C LEU A 141 -15.57 9.63 4.60
N ARG A 142 -15.79 8.48 3.98
CA ARG A 142 -17.14 7.95 3.75
C ARG A 142 -17.83 7.59 5.06
N ALA A 143 -17.11 7.00 6.03
CA ALA A 143 -17.66 6.68 7.34
C ALA A 143 -18.10 7.94 8.09
N LEU A 144 -17.27 9.00 8.07
CA LEU A 144 -17.60 10.30 8.68
C LEU A 144 -18.75 11.00 7.95
N ALA A 145 -18.92 10.82 6.65
CA ALA A 145 -20.01 11.45 5.88
C ALA A 145 -21.40 10.79 6.06
N LEU A 146 -21.50 9.65 6.75
CA LEU A 146 -22.79 8.98 7.00
C LEU A 146 -23.66 9.79 8.00
N PRO A 147 -24.98 9.50 8.10
CA PRO A 147 -25.84 10.04 9.17
C PRO A 147 -25.42 9.59 10.57
N ASP A 148 -25.71 10.39 11.60
CA ASP A 148 -25.24 10.19 12.98
C ASP A 148 -25.64 8.85 13.61
N GLY A 149 -26.78 8.27 13.23
CA GLY A 149 -27.24 6.97 13.75
C GLY A 149 -26.51 5.75 13.19
N ARG A 150 -25.58 5.92 12.24
CA ARG A 150 -24.87 4.80 11.59
C ARG A 150 -23.63 4.41 12.39
N LEU A 151 -23.53 3.12 12.77
CA LEU A 151 -22.39 2.57 13.50
C LEU A 151 -21.01 2.96 12.93
N PRO A 152 -20.74 2.94 11.60
CA PRO A 152 -19.43 3.34 11.08
C PRO A 152 -19.05 4.79 11.41
N ARG A 153 -20.02 5.71 11.42
CA ARG A 153 -19.78 7.11 11.80
C ARG A 153 -19.48 7.22 13.28
N ILE A 154 -20.28 6.57 14.11
CA ILE A 154 -20.10 6.54 15.57
C ILE A 154 -18.71 6.00 15.92
N LEU A 155 -18.31 4.88 15.32
CA LEU A 155 -17.00 4.27 15.54
C LEU A 155 -15.84 5.12 15.01
N ALA A 156 -16.03 5.81 13.87
CA ALA A 156 -15.01 6.73 13.35
C ALA A 156 -14.81 7.92 14.31
N TRP A 157 -15.89 8.52 14.80
CA TRP A 157 -15.84 9.59 15.79
C TRP A 157 -15.24 9.15 17.12
N GLU A 158 -15.65 7.99 17.63
CA GLU A 158 -15.06 7.44 18.85
C GLU A 158 -13.57 7.13 18.63
N GLY A 159 -13.19 6.68 17.44
CA GLY A 159 -11.79 6.48 17.07
C GLY A 159 -10.96 7.77 17.12
N ILE A 160 -11.53 8.88 16.63
CA ILE A 160 -10.94 10.23 16.71
C ILE A 160 -10.81 10.65 18.18
N ARG A 161 -11.87 10.48 18.97
CA ARG A 161 -11.89 10.84 20.40
C ARG A 161 -10.82 10.08 21.19
N GLN A 162 -10.70 8.78 20.96
CA GLN A 162 -9.77 7.88 21.66
C GLN A 162 -8.34 7.91 21.12
N GLN A 163 -8.06 8.71 20.08
CA GLN A 163 -6.74 8.76 19.45
C GLN A 163 -6.24 7.38 19.00
N LEU A 164 -7.11 6.64 18.29
CA LEU A 164 -6.71 5.34 17.73
C LEU A 164 -5.46 5.48 16.85
N PRO A 165 -4.68 4.39 16.67
CA PRO A 165 -3.40 4.46 15.97
C PRO A 165 -3.45 5.16 14.60
N TRP A 166 -4.51 4.95 13.82
CA TRP A 166 -4.66 5.60 12.52
C TRP A 166 -4.77 7.14 12.63
N VAL A 167 -5.41 7.67 13.68
CA VAL A 167 -5.54 9.11 13.95
C VAL A 167 -4.18 9.71 14.29
N VAL A 168 -3.43 9.02 15.15
CA VAL A 168 -2.08 9.44 15.57
C VAL A 168 -1.14 9.47 14.36
N GLU A 169 -1.19 8.43 13.53
CA GLU A 169 -0.39 8.35 12.30
C GLU A 169 -0.78 9.45 11.31
N TRP A 170 -2.07 9.73 11.11
CA TRP A 170 -2.51 10.83 10.24
C TRP A 170 -2.02 12.19 10.73
N ARG A 171 -2.12 12.45 12.04
CA ARG A 171 -1.59 13.67 12.66
C ARG A 171 -0.08 13.79 12.48
N SER A 172 0.65 12.69 12.67
CA SER A 172 2.09 12.63 12.41
C SER A 172 2.40 13.00 10.95
N MET A 173 1.73 12.37 9.99
CA MET A 173 1.88 12.67 8.57
C MET A 173 1.53 14.12 8.24
N ALA A 174 0.41 14.63 8.75
CA ALA A 174 -0.03 16.00 8.52
C ALA A 174 0.98 17.02 9.06
N ARG A 175 1.46 16.84 10.31
CA ARG A 175 2.50 17.69 10.90
C ARG A 175 3.77 17.67 10.09
N THR A 176 4.20 16.49 9.63
CA THR A 176 5.39 16.44 8.76
C THR A 176 5.17 17.28 7.50
N CYS A 177 3.96 17.27 6.92
CA CYS A 177 3.56 18.05 5.74
C CYS A 177 3.18 19.51 6.03
N GLY A 178 3.36 20.01 7.27
CA GLY A 178 3.01 21.37 7.66
C GLY A 178 1.51 21.65 7.64
N VAL A 179 0.67 20.62 7.78
CA VAL A 179 -0.78 20.71 7.88
C VAL A 179 -1.21 20.34 9.28
N ASP A 180 -2.09 21.13 9.87
CA ASP A 180 -2.73 20.79 11.14
C ASP A 180 -4.14 20.21 10.87
N LEU A 181 -4.39 19.03 11.43
CA LEU A 181 -5.69 18.36 11.36
C LEU A 181 -6.55 18.63 12.59
N ASP A 182 -6.05 19.37 13.57
CA ASP A 182 -6.79 19.64 14.80
C ASP A 182 -8.02 20.52 14.50
N GLY A 183 -9.20 19.99 14.87
CA GLY A 183 -10.50 20.61 14.58
C GLY A 183 -11.02 20.44 13.15
N ALA A 184 -10.31 19.75 12.26
CA ALA A 184 -10.64 19.61 10.84
C ALA A 184 -11.21 18.23 10.46
N TRP A 185 -12.11 17.66 11.29
CA TRP A 185 -12.75 16.36 11.03
C TRP A 185 -14.01 16.42 10.16
N ASP A 186 -14.33 17.62 9.63
CA ASP A 186 -15.34 17.78 8.61
C ASP A 186 -14.92 17.04 7.31
N PRO A 187 -15.77 16.17 6.73
CA PRO A 187 -15.40 15.37 5.56
C PRO A 187 -14.98 16.18 4.33
N VAL A 188 -15.54 17.38 4.11
CA VAL A 188 -15.23 18.20 2.93
C VAL A 188 -13.85 18.82 3.10
N ARG A 189 -13.59 19.46 4.24
CA ARG A 189 -12.29 20.04 4.56
C ARG A 189 -11.20 18.99 4.62
N LEU A 190 -11.45 17.87 5.31
CA LEU A 190 -10.50 16.77 5.46
C LEU A 190 -10.11 16.18 4.10
N LYS A 191 -11.06 16.05 3.17
CA LYS A 191 -10.76 15.60 1.81
C LYS A 191 -9.80 16.54 1.07
N ALA A 192 -9.98 17.86 1.19
CA ALA A 192 -9.12 18.84 0.54
C ALA A 192 -7.70 18.81 1.13
N GLU A 193 -7.59 18.83 2.46
CA GLU A 193 -6.29 18.72 3.15
C GLU A 193 -5.57 17.42 2.80
N TRP A 194 -6.30 16.31 2.68
CA TRP A 194 -5.68 15.04 2.39
C TRP A 194 -5.13 14.92 0.97
N GLN A 195 -5.71 15.62 -0.01
CA GLN A 195 -5.10 15.70 -1.35
C GLN A 195 -3.73 16.38 -1.29
N ARG A 196 -3.63 17.47 -0.52
CA ARG A 196 -2.38 18.20 -0.30
C ARG A 196 -1.35 17.35 0.44
N ILE A 197 -1.75 16.68 1.52
CA ILE A 197 -0.88 15.80 2.30
C ILE A 197 -0.38 14.65 1.43
N TYR A 198 -1.28 14.02 0.66
CA TYR A 198 -0.92 12.91 -0.21
C TYR A 198 0.14 13.29 -1.26
N GLU A 199 -0.02 14.44 -1.91
CA GLU A 199 0.97 14.89 -2.91
C GLU A 199 2.31 15.24 -2.26
N GLN A 200 2.32 15.87 -1.09
CA GLN A 200 3.54 16.10 -0.33
C GLN A 200 4.23 14.80 0.07
N LEU A 201 3.48 13.79 0.54
CA LEU A 201 4.03 12.48 0.88
C LEU A 201 4.65 11.79 -0.34
N ARG A 202 4.04 11.91 -1.53
CA ARG A 202 4.61 11.40 -2.79
C ARG A 202 5.93 12.07 -3.15
N VAL A 203 5.99 13.39 -3.05
CA VAL A 203 7.22 14.15 -3.32
C VAL A 203 8.31 13.77 -2.33
N ARG A 204 7.99 13.68 -1.04
CA ARG A 204 8.92 13.29 0.03
C ARG A 204 9.43 11.87 -0.11
N GLU A 205 8.57 10.92 -0.46
CA GLU A 205 8.99 9.55 -0.75
C GLU A 205 10.04 9.54 -1.86
N ARG A 206 9.80 10.30 -2.94
CA ARG A 206 10.78 10.42 -4.04
C ARG A 206 12.08 11.08 -3.58
N GLN A 207 12.01 12.17 -2.82
CA GLN A 207 13.19 12.85 -2.25
C GLN A 207 14.02 11.90 -1.39
N ARG A 208 13.39 11.15 -0.49
CA ARG A 208 14.04 10.14 0.35
C ARG A 208 14.79 9.10 -0.50
N TRP A 209 14.23 8.68 -1.64
CA TRP A 209 14.92 7.75 -2.54
C TRP A 209 16.09 8.42 -3.28
N MET A 210 15.96 9.68 -3.68
CA MET A 210 17.04 10.45 -4.32
C MET A 210 18.20 10.71 -3.35
N GLU A 211 17.91 11.10 -2.12
CA GLU A 211 18.89 11.24 -1.03
C GLU A 211 19.59 9.91 -0.76
N GLY A 212 18.82 8.81 -0.67
CA GLY A 212 19.38 7.47 -0.51
C GLY A 212 20.28 7.04 -1.67
N ALA A 213 20.00 7.51 -2.88
CA ALA A 213 20.86 7.29 -4.05
C ALA A 213 22.13 8.13 -3.96
N SER A 214 22.03 9.45 -3.71
CA SER A 214 23.16 10.37 -3.68
C SER A 214 24.16 10.05 -2.57
N MET A 215 23.68 9.55 -1.43
CA MET A 215 24.52 9.12 -0.30
C MET A 215 25.14 7.73 -0.49
N SER A 216 24.81 7.00 -1.57
CA SER A 216 25.27 5.62 -1.73
C SER A 216 26.73 5.52 -2.15
N ARG A 217 27.56 4.92 -1.28
CA ARG A 217 28.97 4.64 -1.57
C ARG A 217 29.20 3.44 -2.50
N PHE A 218 28.19 2.57 -2.65
CA PHE A 218 28.33 1.28 -3.32
C PHE A 218 27.91 1.32 -4.81
N HIS A 219 27.14 2.31 -5.24
CA HIS A 219 26.56 2.37 -6.60
C HIS A 219 26.97 3.66 -7.32
N MET A 220 28.26 3.98 -7.33
CA MET A 220 28.79 5.25 -7.85
C MET A 220 28.42 5.53 -9.30
N HIS A 221 28.34 4.50 -10.15
CA HIS A 221 27.92 4.66 -11.54
C HIS A 221 26.48 5.18 -11.66
N TYR A 222 25.59 4.67 -10.82
CA TYR A 222 24.20 5.11 -10.76
C TYR A 222 24.08 6.56 -10.26
N VAL A 223 24.87 6.91 -9.25
CA VAL A 223 24.96 8.29 -8.73
C VAL A 223 25.43 9.26 -9.81
N ARG A 224 26.46 8.89 -10.60
CA ARG A 224 26.93 9.71 -11.73
C ARG A 224 25.86 9.90 -12.80
N ILE A 225 25.04 8.89 -13.06
CA ILE A 225 23.94 8.98 -14.03
C ILE A 225 22.86 9.94 -13.52
N ILE A 226 22.40 9.79 -12.28
CA ILE A 226 21.40 10.69 -11.68
C ILE A 226 21.89 12.14 -11.61
N ASN A 227 23.17 12.37 -11.33
CA ASN A 227 23.72 13.72 -11.25
C ASN A 227 23.93 14.38 -12.62
N SER A 228 24.00 13.58 -13.70
CA SER A 228 24.18 14.10 -15.07
C SER A 228 22.87 14.22 -15.85
N HIS A 229 21.85 13.43 -15.48
CA HIS A 229 20.54 13.40 -16.12
C HIS A 229 19.46 13.33 -15.04
N ASP A 230 18.42 14.16 -15.16
CA ASP A 230 17.25 14.01 -14.30
C ASP A 230 16.72 12.57 -14.42
N PRO A 231 16.53 11.84 -13.29
CA PRO A 231 16.01 10.50 -13.35
C PRO A 231 14.66 10.52 -14.06
N PRO A 232 14.44 9.63 -15.03
CA PRO A 232 13.31 9.73 -15.94
C PRO A 232 12.02 9.84 -15.15
N ASN A 233 11.29 10.94 -15.37
CA ASN A 233 9.97 11.12 -14.80
C ASN A 233 9.01 10.16 -15.53
N PHE A 234 9.05 8.88 -15.17
CA PHE A 234 8.22 7.82 -15.73
C PHE A 234 6.77 7.94 -15.21
N ASN A 235 6.13 9.07 -15.52
CA ASN A 235 4.68 9.17 -15.45
C ASN A 235 4.11 8.44 -16.68
N TRP A 236 3.92 7.13 -16.53
CA TRP A 236 3.40 6.27 -17.60
C TRP A 236 2.04 6.75 -18.16
N ARG A 237 1.27 7.53 -17.38
CA ARG A 237 0.01 8.14 -17.84
C ARG A 237 0.24 9.27 -18.85
N LEU A 238 1.31 10.04 -18.70
CA LEU A 238 1.66 11.10 -19.65
C LEU A 238 2.25 10.53 -20.94
N ARG A 239 3.04 9.45 -20.88
CA ARG A 239 3.56 8.83 -22.12
C ARG A 239 2.49 8.12 -22.94
N LEU A 240 1.51 7.47 -22.30
CA LEU A 240 0.40 6.85 -23.04
C LEU A 240 -0.51 7.87 -23.70
N THR A 241 -0.77 9.01 -23.05
CA THR A 241 -1.55 10.11 -23.63
C THR A 241 -0.78 10.82 -24.73
N MET A 242 0.52 11.05 -24.57
CA MET A 242 1.34 11.63 -25.64
C MET A 242 1.58 10.67 -26.82
N SER A 243 1.69 9.35 -26.58
CA SER A 243 1.75 8.37 -27.67
C SER A 243 0.41 8.20 -28.39
N ALA A 244 -0.72 8.33 -27.66
CA ALA A 244 -2.06 8.32 -28.26
C ALA A 244 -2.32 9.60 -29.09
N LEU A 245 -1.97 10.77 -28.56
CA LEU A 245 -2.04 12.05 -29.27
C LEU A 245 -1.08 12.11 -30.47
N ALA A 246 0.08 11.48 -30.39
CA ALA A 246 1.02 11.36 -31.52
C ALA A 246 0.54 10.36 -32.60
N ALA A 247 -0.31 9.41 -32.25
CA ALA A 247 -0.97 8.50 -33.19
C ALA A 247 -2.18 9.17 -33.87
N GLU A 248 -2.94 9.99 -33.15
CA GLU A 248 -4.07 10.77 -33.71
C GLU A 248 -3.62 11.86 -34.69
N ARG A 249 -2.43 12.44 -34.53
CA ARG A 249 -1.87 13.42 -35.48
C ARG A 249 -1.27 12.82 -36.75
N ARG A 250 -1.27 11.48 -36.88
CA ARG A 250 -0.75 10.75 -38.06
C ARG A 250 -1.85 10.10 -38.91
N ASN A 251 -3.11 10.28 -38.54
CA ASN A 251 -4.28 10.08 -39.39
C ASN A 251 -4.86 11.44 -39.79
#